data_AF-F0NJV4-F1
#
_entry.id   AF-F0NJV4-F1
#
_cell.length_a   1.000
_cell.length_b   1.000
_cell.length_c   1.000
_cell.angle_alpha   90.00
_cell.angle_beta   90.00
_cell.angle_gamma   90.00
#
_symmetry.space_group_name_H-M   'P 1'
#
loop_
_entity.id
_entity.type
_entity.pdbx_description
1 polymer ?
#
loop_
_entity_poly.entity_id
_entity_poly.type
_entity_poly.pdbx_seq_one_letter_code
_entity_poly.pdbx_strand_id
1 'polypeptide(L)'
;MKFMVSLLTKLYFLMIVLSQLPFLYEIIVLLHSTTSFPLIYLNYSLGIIIIVILICKLFMLLDGYTKYASVLLLVPVINVFLVPFISYKLTSSRLLTGITFSLWFSNLVFTLISNIPTTVYYGSGKYFLEQFTVLDFLSVSSLIIIGYCVIYKEKKISKNA
;
A
#
# COMPACT_ATOMS: atom_id res chain seq x y z
N MET A 1 -15.39 22.07 15.97
CA MET A 1 -15.40 21.62 14.57
C MET A 1 -14.83 20.20 14.53
N LYS A 2 -15.66 19.16 14.37
CA LYS A 2 -15.16 17.77 14.31
C LYS A 2 -14.33 17.63 13.04
N PHE A 3 -13.04 17.30 13.17
CA PHE A 3 -12.19 16.93 12.03
C PHE A 3 -12.83 15.74 11.31
N MET A 4 -13.53 16.02 10.20
CA MET A 4 -14.28 14.99 9.50
C MET A 4 -13.37 14.40 8.41
N VAL A 5 -12.69 13.31 8.76
CA VAL A 5 -12.02 12.44 7.77
C VAL A 5 -13.10 11.83 6.87
N SER A 6 -12.91 11.87 5.55
CA SER A 6 -13.94 11.41 4.62
C SER A 6 -14.21 9.92 4.76
N LEU A 7 -15.43 9.50 4.38
CA LEU A 7 -15.81 8.09 4.33
C LEU A 7 -14.83 7.26 3.48
N LEU A 8 -14.39 7.82 2.35
CA LEU A 8 -13.47 7.14 1.43
C LEU A 8 -12.11 6.88 2.08
N THR A 9 -11.58 7.82 2.86
CA THR A 9 -10.33 7.62 3.63
C THR A 9 -10.52 6.55 4.71
N LYS A 10 -11.66 6.53 5.40
CA LYS A 10 -11.96 5.49 6.40
C LYS A 10 -12.03 4.10 5.74
N LEU A 11 -12.69 4.02 4.59
CA LEU A 11 -12.82 2.79 3.81
C LEU A 11 -11.46 2.32 3.31
N TYR A 12 -10.56 3.22 2.89
CA TYR A 12 -9.18 2.90 2.55
C TYR A 12 -8.45 2.19 3.72
N PHE A 13 -8.47 2.78 4.92
CA PHE A 13 -7.83 2.15 6.09
C PHE A 13 -8.49 0.84 6.51
N LEU A 14 -9.83 0.75 6.42
CA LEU A 14 -10.55 -0.50 6.67
C LEU A 14 -10.07 -1.61 5.73
N MET A 15 -9.91 -1.32 4.44
CA MET A 15 -9.45 -2.30 3.45
C MET A 15 -8.00 -2.73 3.70
N ILE A 16 -7.11 -1.83 4.15
CA ILE A 16 -5.75 -2.20 4.57
C ILE A 16 -5.81 -3.21 5.73
N VAL A 17 -6.67 -2.96 6.73
CA VAL A 17 -6.82 -3.87 7.88
C VAL A 17 -7.37 -5.22 7.43
N LEU A 18 -8.37 -5.23 6.55
CA LEU A 18 -8.95 -6.45 6.01
C LEU A 18 -7.95 -7.25 5.18
N SER A 19 -7.04 -6.61 4.45
CA SER A 19 -6.00 -7.30 3.68
C SER A 19 -4.93 -7.97 4.54
N GLN A 20 -4.88 -7.70 5.85
CA GLN A 20 -3.98 -8.40 6.77
C GLN A 20 -4.50 -9.79 7.15
N LEU A 21 -5.82 -10.03 7.06
CA LEU A 21 -6.42 -11.31 7.44
C LEU A 21 -5.95 -12.48 6.54
N PRO A 22 -5.94 -12.34 5.20
CA PRO A 22 -5.41 -13.36 4.29
C PRO A 22 -3.93 -13.64 4.55
N PHE A 23 -3.14 -12.60 4.80
CA PHE A 23 -1.72 -12.73 5.10
C PHE A 23 -1.45 -13.50 6.40
N LEU A 24 -2.17 -13.16 7.48
CA LEU A 24 -2.09 -13.90 8.75
C LEU A 24 -2.44 -15.38 8.55
N TYR A 25 -3.47 -15.66 7.75
CA TYR A 25 -3.84 -17.03 7.43
C TYR A 25 -2.77 -17.74 6.57
N GLU A 26 -2.17 -17.05 5.59
CA GLU A 26 -1.06 -17.58 4.79
C GLU A 26 0.15 -17.97 5.67
N ILE A 27 0.50 -17.15 6.67
CA ILE A 27 1.57 -17.50 7.64
C ILE A 27 1.23 -18.79 8.38
N ILE A 28 0.00 -18.93 8.90
CA ILE A 28 -0.43 -20.12 9.65
C ILE A 28 -0.36 -21.36 8.75
N VAL A 29 -0.81 -21.23 7.50
CA VAL A 29 -0.78 -22.31 6.51
C VAL A 29 0.66 -22.71 6.15
N LEU A 30 1.57 -21.74 5.98
CA LEU A 30 2.99 -22.00 5.73
C LEU A 30 3.66 -22.74 6.90
N LEU A 31 3.23 -22.49 8.13
CA LEU A 31 3.71 -23.19 9.32
C LEU A 31 3.14 -24.62 9.45
N HIS A 32 1.92 -24.85 8.98
CA HIS A 32 1.16 -26.09 9.14
C HIS A 32 1.02 -26.96 7.88
N SER A 33 1.77 -26.64 6.81
CA SER A 33 1.90 -27.46 5.60
C SER A 33 0.55 -27.88 5.00
N THR A 34 -0.28 -26.90 4.63
CA THR A 34 -1.47 -27.13 3.79
C THR A 34 -1.38 -26.26 2.54
N THR A 35 -2.02 -26.68 1.45
CA THR A 35 -1.95 -25.96 0.16
C THR A 35 -2.62 -24.59 0.24
N SER A 36 -1.90 -23.51 -0.06
CA SER A 36 -2.35 -22.11 0.01
C SER A 36 -3.00 -21.59 -1.30
N PHE A 37 -3.64 -22.45 -2.08
CA PHE A 37 -3.98 -22.13 -3.48
C PHE A 37 -5.19 -21.17 -3.72
N PRO A 38 -6.10 -20.86 -2.78
CA PRO A 38 -7.11 -19.80 -2.98
C PRO A 38 -6.74 -18.43 -2.39
N LEU A 39 -5.77 -18.32 -1.46
CA LEU A 39 -5.56 -17.08 -0.71
C LEU A 39 -4.73 -16.02 -1.44
N ILE A 40 -3.79 -16.44 -2.28
CA ILE A 40 -2.92 -15.53 -3.03
C ILE A 40 -3.76 -14.65 -3.97
N TYR A 41 -4.74 -15.22 -4.66
CA TYR A 41 -5.66 -14.49 -5.54
C TYR A 41 -6.55 -13.50 -4.77
N LEU A 42 -7.02 -13.92 -3.60
CA LEU A 42 -7.81 -13.05 -2.72
C LEU A 42 -6.98 -11.87 -2.20
N ASN A 43 -5.72 -12.11 -1.80
CA ASN A 43 -4.81 -11.05 -1.35
C ASN A 43 -4.51 -10.05 -2.49
N TYR A 44 -4.24 -10.55 -3.70
CA TYR A 44 -3.99 -9.71 -4.88
C TYR A 44 -5.21 -8.85 -5.24
N SER A 45 -6.41 -9.44 -5.26
CA SER A 45 -7.65 -8.70 -5.55
C SER A 45 -7.94 -7.61 -4.51
N LEU A 46 -7.71 -7.87 -3.22
CA LEU A 46 -7.81 -6.86 -2.16
C LEU A 46 -6.80 -5.72 -2.37
N GLY A 47 -5.56 -6.05 -2.78
CA GLY A 47 -4.55 -5.06 -3.13
C GLY A 47 -5.00 -4.12 -4.26
N ILE A 48 -5.60 -4.66 -5.33
CA ILE A 48 -6.16 -3.84 -6.42
C ILE A 48 -7.26 -2.91 -5.89
N ILE A 49 -8.18 -3.44 -5.08
CA ILE A 49 -9.29 -2.64 -4.51
C ILE A 49 -8.74 -1.48 -3.67
N ILE A 50 -7.73 -1.73 -2.83
CA ILE A 50 -7.07 -0.70 -2.02
C ILE A 50 -6.48 0.41 -2.92
N ILE A 51 -5.79 0.02 -3.99
CA ILE A 51 -5.21 0.98 -4.94
C ILE A 51 -6.31 1.79 -5.63
N VAL A 52 -7.39 1.16 -6.08
CA VAL A 52 -8.51 1.87 -6.72
C VAL A 52 -9.14 2.89 -5.78
N ILE A 53 -9.37 2.54 -4.50
CA ILE A 53 -9.87 3.47 -3.49
C ILE A 53 -8.92 4.65 -3.31
N LEU A 54 -7.60 4.37 -3.25
CA LEU A 54 -6.57 5.41 -3.14
C LEU A 54 -6.57 6.34 -4.35
N ILE A 55 -6.68 5.81 -5.57
CA ILE A 55 -6.77 6.59 -6.81
C ILE A 55 -7.99 7.52 -6.76
N CYS A 56 -9.17 6.96 -6.49
CA CYS A 56 -10.40 7.75 -6.33
C CYS A 56 -10.22 8.86 -5.28
N LYS A 57 -9.52 8.56 -4.18
CA LYS A 57 -9.27 9.55 -3.14
C LYS A 57 -8.37 10.68 -3.62
N LEU A 58 -7.28 10.34 -4.29
CA LEU A 58 -6.31 11.30 -4.79
C LEU A 58 -6.90 12.19 -5.88
N PHE A 59 -7.79 11.65 -6.73
CA PHE A 59 -8.56 12.44 -7.70
C PHE A 59 -9.40 13.55 -7.05
N MET A 60 -9.91 13.31 -5.84
CA MET A 60 -10.68 14.30 -5.08
C MET A 60 -9.80 15.34 -4.37
N LEU A 61 -8.51 15.04 -4.11
CA LEU A 61 -7.63 15.88 -3.28
C LEU A 61 -6.57 16.66 -4.06
N LEU A 62 -6.19 16.19 -5.23
CA LEU A 62 -5.21 16.81 -6.10
C LEU A 62 -5.91 17.71 -7.12
N ASP A 63 -5.21 18.70 -7.67
CA ASP A 63 -5.78 19.68 -8.62
C ASP A 63 -5.10 19.62 -10.00
N GLY A 64 -5.86 19.97 -11.04
CA GLY A 64 -5.37 20.06 -12.42
C GLY A 64 -4.73 18.77 -12.95
N TYR A 65 -3.63 18.92 -13.69
CA TYR A 65 -2.93 17.79 -14.32
C TYR A 65 -2.36 16.76 -13.33
N THR A 66 -2.20 17.13 -12.05
CA THR A 66 -1.68 16.19 -11.05
C THR A 66 -2.66 15.08 -10.69
N LYS A 67 -3.96 15.23 -11.03
CA LYS A 67 -4.95 14.17 -10.88
C LYS A 67 -4.61 12.94 -11.73
N TYR A 68 -4.14 13.15 -12.96
CA TYR A 68 -3.78 12.04 -13.86
C TYR A 68 -2.59 11.23 -13.35
N ALA A 69 -1.71 11.85 -12.54
CA ALA A 69 -0.62 11.14 -11.88
C ALA A 69 -1.15 10.02 -10.97
N SER A 70 -2.34 10.15 -10.38
CA SER A 70 -2.90 9.08 -9.56
C SER A 70 -3.25 7.81 -10.36
N VAL A 71 -3.64 7.91 -11.64
CA VAL A 71 -3.93 6.73 -12.48
C VAL A 71 -2.69 5.87 -12.69
N LEU A 72 -1.51 6.51 -12.75
CA LEU A 72 -0.23 5.82 -12.90
C LEU A 72 0.11 4.91 -11.70
N LEU A 73 -0.63 5.01 -10.59
CA LEU A 73 -0.48 4.11 -9.43
C LEU A 73 -0.75 2.63 -9.76
N LEU A 74 -1.47 2.36 -10.86
CA LEU A 74 -1.69 1.02 -11.37
C LEU A 74 -0.41 0.37 -11.94
N VAL A 75 0.66 1.13 -12.17
CA VAL A 75 1.93 0.65 -12.70
C VAL A 75 2.97 0.56 -11.57
N PRO A 76 3.20 -0.62 -10.96
CA PRO A 76 3.95 -0.73 -9.70
C PRO A 76 5.38 -0.19 -9.77
N VAL A 77 6.07 -0.38 -10.89
CA VAL A 77 7.47 0.06 -11.08
C VAL A 77 7.59 1.59 -11.01
N ILE A 78 6.58 2.31 -11.50
CA ILE A 78 6.59 3.78 -11.51
C ILE A 78 6.28 4.35 -10.12
N ASN A 79 5.66 3.55 -9.24
CA ASN A 79 5.21 4.00 -7.92
C ASN A 79 6.36 4.48 -7.02
N VAL A 80 7.57 3.95 -7.21
CA VAL A 80 8.76 4.38 -6.44
C VAL A 80 9.07 5.87 -6.63
N PHE A 81 8.73 6.46 -7.78
CA PHE A 81 8.92 7.89 -8.06
C PHE A 81 7.62 8.68 -7.91
N LEU A 82 6.51 8.07 -8.31
CA LEU A 82 5.20 8.70 -8.32
C LEU A 82 4.64 8.97 -6.93
N VAL A 83 4.75 8.00 -6.01
CA VAL A 83 4.18 8.12 -4.66
C VAL A 83 4.90 9.19 -3.83
N PRO A 84 6.24 9.33 -3.87
CA PRO A 84 6.92 10.48 -3.29
C PRO A 84 6.49 11.81 -3.91
N PHE A 85 6.32 11.89 -5.24
CA PHE A 85 5.81 13.09 -5.88
C PHE A 85 4.41 13.47 -5.37
N ILE A 86 3.51 12.49 -5.27
CA ILE A 86 2.16 12.69 -4.72
C ILE A 86 2.22 13.09 -3.23
N SER A 87 3.06 12.43 -2.43
CA SER A 87 3.31 12.77 -1.02
C SER A 87 3.73 14.23 -0.85
N TYR A 88 4.64 14.71 -1.70
CA TYR A 88 5.04 16.11 -1.73
C TYR A 88 3.88 17.04 -2.11
N LYS A 89 3.05 16.68 -3.10
CA LYS A 89 1.88 17.48 -3.48
C LYS A 89 0.82 17.55 -2.38
N LEU A 90 0.65 16.49 -1.59
CA LEU A 90 -0.31 16.44 -0.49
C LEU A 90 0.17 17.21 0.74
N THR A 91 1.45 17.12 1.09
CA THR A 91 1.96 17.61 2.38
C THR A 91 2.89 18.82 2.28
N SER A 92 3.47 19.07 1.10
CA SER A 92 4.55 20.04 0.86
C SER A 92 5.80 19.82 1.73
N SER A 93 5.93 18.65 2.37
CA SER A 93 7.02 18.31 3.28
C SER A 93 8.10 17.50 2.57
N ARG A 94 9.32 18.04 2.51
CA ARG A 94 10.48 17.35 1.95
C ARG A 94 10.87 16.12 2.77
N LEU A 95 10.77 16.21 4.10
CA LEU A 95 11.10 15.12 5.02
C LEU A 95 10.15 13.93 4.81
N LEU A 96 8.85 14.19 4.77
CA LEU A 96 7.87 13.11 4.56
C LEU A 96 8.00 12.48 3.18
N THR A 97 8.31 13.29 2.17
CA THR A 97 8.62 12.82 0.82
C THR A 97 9.84 11.89 0.81
N GLY A 98 10.91 12.27 1.53
CA GLY A 98 12.11 11.45 1.69
C GLY A 98 11.81 10.11 2.36
N ILE A 99 11.05 10.09 3.46
CA ILE A 99 10.64 8.85 4.13
C ILE A 99 9.79 7.98 3.18
N THR A 100 8.86 8.61 2.44
CA THR A 100 8.02 7.91 1.47
C THR A 100 8.88 7.27 0.38
N PHE A 101 9.86 8.00 -0.16
CA PHE A 101 10.80 7.48 -1.15
C PHE A 101 11.60 6.29 -0.60
N SER A 102 12.18 6.43 0.58
CA SER A 102 12.96 5.34 1.19
C SER A 102 12.14 4.07 1.39
N LEU A 103 10.90 4.18 1.87
CA LEU A 103 10.03 3.01 2.05
C LEU A 103 9.70 2.31 0.72
N TRP A 104 9.30 3.07 -0.29
CA TRP A 104 8.96 2.52 -1.60
C TRP A 104 10.17 1.98 -2.34
N PHE A 105 11.33 2.63 -2.21
CA PHE A 105 12.58 2.17 -2.79
C PHE A 105 13.05 0.88 -2.13
N SER A 106 12.99 0.78 -0.80
CA SER A 106 13.27 -0.48 -0.08
C SER A 106 12.31 -1.59 -0.51
N ASN A 107 11.02 -1.30 -0.68
CA ASN A 107 10.05 -2.28 -1.16
C ASN A 107 10.40 -2.80 -2.56
N LEU A 108 10.76 -1.91 -3.49
CA LEU A 108 11.21 -2.27 -4.83
C LEU A 108 12.49 -3.13 -4.79
N VAL A 109 13.53 -2.69 -4.07
CA VAL A 109 14.79 -3.42 -3.95
C VAL A 109 14.57 -4.80 -3.36
N PHE A 110 13.79 -4.90 -2.29
CA PHE A 110 13.52 -6.18 -1.65
C PHE A 110 12.72 -7.11 -2.57
N THR A 111 11.73 -6.57 -3.31
CA THR A 111 10.98 -7.34 -4.31
C THR A 111 11.91 -7.88 -5.40
N LEU A 112 12.86 -7.08 -5.90
CA LEU A 112 13.78 -7.49 -6.96
C LEU A 112 14.83 -8.52 -6.50
N ILE A 113 15.25 -8.46 -5.23
CA ILE A 113 16.24 -9.39 -4.67
C ILE A 113 15.57 -10.66 -4.13
N SER A 114 14.28 -10.59 -3.79
CA SER A 114 13.54 -11.73 -3.28
C SER A 114 13.44 -12.83 -4.36
N ASN A 115 13.93 -14.02 -4.03
CA ASN A 115 13.83 -15.20 -4.90
C ASN A 115 12.51 -15.94 -4.68
N ILE A 116 11.43 -15.22 -4.36
CA ILE A 116 10.14 -15.84 -4.06
C ILE A 116 9.58 -16.42 -5.36
N PRO A 117 9.36 -17.75 -5.44
CA PRO A 117 8.79 -18.34 -6.63
C PRO A 117 7.33 -17.89 -6.80
N THR A 118 6.90 -17.73 -8.05
CA THR A 118 5.49 -17.40 -8.39
C THR A 118 4.49 -18.42 -7.85
N THR A 119 4.95 -19.65 -7.60
CA THR A 119 4.20 -20.72 -6.96
C THR A 119 5.03 -21.34 -5.84
N VAL A 120 4.54 -21.27 -4.61
CA VAL A 120 5.18 -21.92 -3.47
C VAL A 120 4.68 -23.37 -3.41
N TYR A 121 5.57 -24.33 -3.66
CA TYR A 121 5.26 -25.76 -3.58
C TYR A 121 5.14 -26.23 -2.13
N TYR A 122 4.33 -27.26 -1.91
CA TYR A 122 4.12 -27.88 -0.60
C TYR A 122 5.45 -28.21 0.10
N GLY A 123 5.59 -27.82 1.37
CA GLY A 123 6.80 -28.05 2.17
C GLY A 123 7.96 -27.06 1.95
N SER A 124 7.97 -26.30 0.86
CA SER A 124 9.02 -25.30 0.56
C SER A 124 8.74 -23.90 1.13
N GLY A 125 7.50 -23.64 1.56
CA GLY A 125 7.06 -22.32 2.00
C GLY A 125 7.74 -21.77 3.25
N LYS A 126 8.24 -22.65 4.14
CA LYS A 126 8.96 -22.23 5.35
C LYS A 126 10.27 -21.49 5.02
N TYR A 127 10.94 -21.83 3.91
CA TYR A 127 12.19 -21.19 3.50
C TYR A 127 12.01 -19.73 3.09
N PHE A 128 10.80 -19.33 2.68
CA PHE A 128 10.50 -17.97 2.22
C PHE A 128 9.75 -17.14 3.25
N LEU A 129 9.46 -17.70 4.43
CA LEU A 129 8.59 -17.06 5.44
C LEU A 129 9.12 -15.69 5.87
N GLU A 130 10.44 -15.57 6.10
CA GLU A 130 11.08 -14.29 6.43
C GLU A 130 10.97 -13.25 5.29
N GLN A 131 11.05 -13.70 4.04
CA GLN A 131 10.94 -12.80 2.89
C GLN A 131 9.49 -12.31 2.71
N PHE A 132 8.52 -13.20 2.90
CA PHE A 132 7.09 -12.84 2.88
C PHE A 132 6.73 -11.86 3.98
N THR A 133 7.23 -12.04 5.21
CA THR A 133 6.94 -11.12 6.32
C THR A 133 7.55 -9.75 6.12
N VAL A 134 8.78 -9.66 5.60
CA VAL A 134 9.41 -8.37 5.29
C VAL A 134 8.68 -7.65 4.16
N LEU A 135 8.30 -8.34 3.09
CA LEU A 135 7.53 -7.75 1.99
C LEU A 135 6.17 -7.23 2.45
N ASP A 136 5.45 -7.99 3.27
CA ASP A 136 4.16 -7.55 3.79
C ASP A 136 4.31 -6.30 4.67
N PHE A 137 5.28 -6.30 5.59
CA PHE A 137 5.55 -5.13 6.44
C PHE A 137 5.91 -3.89 5.62
N LEU A 138 6.74 -4.03 4.58
CA LEU A 138 7.11 -2.95 3.67
C LEU A 138 5.90 -2.46 2.85
N SER A 139 5.05 -3.37 2.39
CA SER A 139 3.82 -3.06 1.64
C SER A 139 2.84 -2.28 2.51
N VAL A 140 2.55 -2.77 3.72
CA VAL A 140 1.67 -2.11 4.69
C VAL A 140 2.21 -0.74 5.09
N SER A 141 3.50 -0.64 5.38
CA SER A 141 4.15 0.65 5.69
C SER A 141 4.00 1.65 4.54
N SER A 142 4.16 1.18 3.30
CA SER A 142 4.01 1.97 2.08
C SER A 142 2.58 2.51 1.89
N LEU A 143 1.57 1.69 2.20
CA LEU A 143 0.16 2.08 2.14
C LEU A 143 -0.24 3.01 3.29
N ILE A 144 0.28 2.79 4.50
CA ILE A 144 0.01 3.63 5.67
C ILE A 144 0.61 5.03 5.48
N ILE A 145 1.85 5.14 4.98
CA ILE A 145 2.49 6.45 4.85
C ILE A 145 1.77 7.36 3.83
N ILE A 146 1.30 6.79 2.71
CA ILE A 146 0.50 7.58 1.75
C ILE A 146 -0.89 7.90 2.31
N GLY A 147 -1.50 6.98 3.08
CA GLY A 147 -2.74 7.23 3.81
C GLY A 147 -2.62 8.37 4.82
N TYR A 148 -1.49 8.45 5.53
CA TYR A 148 -1.18 9.56 6.42
C TYR A 148 -1.09 10.89 5.66
N CYS A 149 -0.44 10.91 4.49
CA CYS A 149 -0.37 12.11 3.64
C CYS A 149 -1.77 12.58 3.20
N VAL A 150 -2.65 11.63 2.85
CA VAL A 150 -4.05 11.90 2.50
C VAL A 150 -4.79 12.53 3.68
N ILE A 151 -4.71 11.94 4.88
CA ILE A 151 -5.32 12.50 6.10
C ILE A 151 -4.80 13.90 6.39
N TYR A 152 -3.49 14.12 6.25
CA TYR A 152 -2.87 15.41 6.49
C TYR A 152 -3.49 16.49 5.59
N LYS A 153 -3.62 16.21 4.28
CA LYS A 153 -4.24 17.12 3.32
C LYS A 153 -5.71 17.37 3.63
N GLU A 154 -6.49 16.33 3.95
CA GLU A 154 -7.91 16.48 4.34
C GLU A 154 -8.08 17.39 5.55
N LYS A 155 -7.28 17.17 6.60
CA LYS A 155 -7.33 18.00 7.81
C LYS A 155 -6.93 19.44 7.52
N LYS A 156 -5.99 19.67 6.61
CA LYS A 156 -5.59 21.03 6.19
C LYS A 156 -6.72 21.74 5.44
N ILE A 157 -7.41 21.05 4.52
CA ILE A 157 -8.56 21.60 3.79
C ILE A 157 -9.69 21.92 4.77
N SER A 158 -10.05 21.00 5.67
CA SER A 158 -11.13 21.19 6.65
C SER A 158 -10.87 22.32 7.65
N LYS A 159 -9.60 22.71 7.89
CA LYS A 159 -9.27 23.87 8.74
C LYS A 159 -9.45 25.21 8.02
N ASN A 160 -9.39 25.20 6.69
CA ASN A 160 -9.41 26.40 5.86
C ASN A 160 -10.79 26.67 5.23
N ALA A 161 -11.75 25.76 5.40
CA ALA A 161 -13.14 25.87 4.95
C ALA A 161 -14.02 26.33 6.11
#